data_AF-A0A699Z494-F1
#
_entry.id   AF-A0A699Z494-F1
#
_cell.length_a   1.000
_cell.length_b   1.000
_cell.length_c   1.000
_cell.angle_alpha   90.00
_cell.angle_beta   90.00
_cell.angle_gamma   90.00
#
_symmetry.space_group_name_H-M   'P 1'
#
loop_
_entity.id
_entity.type
_entity.pdbx_description
1 polymer ?
#
loop_
_entity_poly.entity_id
_entity_poly.type
_entity_poly.pdbx_seq_one_letter_code
_entity_poly.pdbx_strand_id
1 'polypeptide(L)'
;MFDLRMNQVRWEANVKNGVCAVGFDRCDIQMNKFVVCCLEAQFHTFDARTQHPQKGFSSVTERVSAGSTVWGVSHLPQNREVMMISSGDGTLHLYKYHYPDQRKIKVGWLAAWQGQGHASALARGRLQA
;
A
#
# COMPACT_ATOMS: atom_id res chain seq x y z
N MET A 1 3.98 -13.20 -0.34
CA MET A 1 2.71 -13.51 0.35
C MET A 1 2.32 -14.94 0.05
N PHE A 2 2.12 -15.75 1.08
CA PHE A 2 1.81 -17.17 0.94
C PHE A 2 0.32 -17.42 1.15
N ASP A 3 -0.28 -18.23 0.28
CA ASP A 3 -1.61 -18.79 0.48
C ASP A 3 -1.45 -20.17 1.13
N LEU A 4 -1.84 -20.26 2.41
CA LEU A 4 -1.70 -21.48 3.19
C LEU A 4 -2.69 -22.58 2.77
N ARG A 5 -3.81 -22.22 2.15
CA ARG A 5 -4.82 -23.19 1.69
C ARG A 5 -4.31 -23.95 0.47
N MET A 6 -3.65 -23.24 -0.43
CA MET A 6 -3.09 -23.82 -1.66
C MET A 6 -1.61 -24.18 -1.53
N ASN A 7 -1.00 -23.88 -0.38
CA ASN A 7 0.43 -24.00 -0.12
C ASN A 7 1.31 -23.44 -1.25
N GLN A 8 0.99 -22.23 -1.70
CA GLN A 8 1.67 -21.59 -2.82
C GLN A 8 1.99 -20.13 -2.55
N VAL A 9 2.96 -19.60 -3.27
CA VAL A 9 3.19 -18.16 -3.36
C VAL A 9 2.01 -17.54 -4.09
N ARG A 10 1.25 -16.67 -3.41
CA ARG A 10 0.14 -15.92 -4.00
C ARG A 10 0.59 -14.65 -4.72
N TRP A 11 1.62 -14.01 -4.18
CA TRP A 11 2.14 -12.75 -4.72
C TRP A 11 3.54 -12.45 -4.18
N GLU A 12 4.38 -11.92 -5.06
CA GLU A 12 5.73 -11.42 -4.79
C GLU A 12 5.90 -10.04 -5.41
N ALA A 13 6.70 -9.20 -4.77
CA ALA A 13 7.08 -7.90 -5.29
C ALA A 13 8.40 -7.45 -4.68
N ASN A 14 9.08 -6.56 -5.40
CA ASN A 14 10.28 -5.87 -4.95
C ASN A 14 9.95 -4.39 -4.71
N VAL A 15 10.13 -3.94 -3.46
CA VAL A 15 9.89 -2.54 -3.04
C VAL A 15 11.16 -1.67 -3.03
N LYS A 16 12.23 -2.14 -3.67
CA LYS A 16 13.54 -1.49 -3.88
C LYS A 16 14.38 -1.23 -2.62
N ASN A 17 13.76 -1.17 -1.45
CA ASN A 17 14.42 -0.97 -0.16
C ASN A 17 14.24 -2.19 0.76
N GLY A 18 15.11 -2.29 1.77
CA GLY A 18 15.01 -3.34 2.79
C GLY A 18 13.69 -3.23 3.56
N VAL A 19 12.92 -4.32 3.60
CA VAL A 19 11.65 -4.39 4.33
C VAL A 19 11.93 -4.58 5.81
N CYS A 20 11.41 -3.68 6.64
CA CYS A 20 11.59 -3.67 8.08
C CYS A 20 10.37 -4.25 8.82
N ALA A 21 9.17 -3.98 8.32
CA ALA A 21 7.93 -4.51 8.89
C ALA A 21 6.82 -4.60 7.84
N VAL A 22 5.84 -5.46 8.08
CA VAL A 22 4.60 -5.55 7.28
C VAL A 22 3.42 -5.64 8.23
N GLY A 23 2.40 -4.80 8.02
CA GLY A 23 1.20 -4.79 8.85
C GLY A 23 -0.07 -4.77 8.00
N PHE A 24 -0.93 -5.77 8.16
CA PHE A 24 -2.30 -5.73 7.63
C PHE A 24 -3.17 -4.81 8.48
N ASP A 25 -4.15 -4.17 7.85
CA ASP A 25 -5.05 -3.27 8.58
C ASP A 25 -5.92 -3.98 9.61
N ARG A 26 -6.32 -5.22 9.31
CA ARG A 26 -7.00 -6.15 10.20
C ARG A 26 -6.71 -7.59 9.79
N CYS A 27 -6.60 -8.49 10.75
CA CYS A 27 -6.32 -9.91 10.53
C CYS A 27 -7.59 -10.78 10.45
N ASP A 28 -8.71 -10.29 10.97
CA ASP A 28 -10.00 -11.01 11.09
C ASP A 28 -10.93 -10.82 9.88
N ILE A 29 -10.48 -10.07 8.86
CA ILE A 29 -11.24 -9.81 7.64
C ILE A 29 -10.46 -10.27 6.40
N GLN A 30 -11.17 -10.43 5.28
CA GLN A 30 -10.51 -10.54 3.98
C GLN A 30 -9.58 -9.34 3.75
N MET A 31 -8.39 -9.62 3.22
CA MET A 31 -7.34 -8.63 2.99
C MET A 31 -7.90 -7.37 2.34
N ASN A 32 -7.72 -6.24 3.04
CA ASN A 32 -8.22 -4.95 2.58
C ASN A 32 -7.08 -4.03 2.18
N LYS A 33 -6.12 -3.80 3.10
CA LYS A 33 -4.86 -3.15 2.79
C LYS A 33 -3.77 -3.64 3.73
N PHE A 34 -2.53 -3.49 3.30
CA PHE A 34 -1.36 -3.72 4.16
C PHE A 34 -0.31 -2.67 3.87
N VAL A 35 0.51 -2.42 4.88
CA VAL A 35 1.60 -1.46 4.85
C VAL A 35 2.91 -2.21 4.95
N VAL A 36 3.88 -1.80 4.13
CA VAL A 36 5.25 -2.30 4.13
C VAL A 36 6.16 -1.15 4.53
N CYS A 37 6.83 -1.27 5.66
CA CYS A 37 7.80 -0.32 6.17
C CYS A 37 9.18 -0.65 5.61
N CYS A 38 9.93 0.36 5.19
CA CYS A 38 11.23 0.20 4.54
C CYS A 38 12.33 1.07 5.17
N LEU A 39 13.58 0.75 4.81
CA LEU A 39 14.72 1.68 4.94
C LEU A 39 14.48 2.97 4.13
N GLU A 40 15.34 3.98 4.31
CA GLU A 40 15.32 5.25 3.54
C GLU A 40 14.03 6.06 3.71
N ALA A 41 13.51 6.11 4.94
CA ALA A 41 12.33 6.87 5.33
C ALA A 41 11.09 6.59 4.49
N GLN A 42 10.96 5.38 3.94
CA GLN A 42 9.89 5.04 3.00
C GLN A 42 8.96 3.98 3.56
N PHE A 43 7.68 4.07 3.23
CA PHE A 43 6.75 2.97 3.39
C PHE A 43 5.79 2.91 2.20
N HIS A 44 5.23 1.73 1.96
CA HIS A 44 4.26 1.47 0.90
C HIS A 44 2.94 1.03 1.51
N THR A 45 1.83 1.59 1.04
CA THR A 45 0.49 1.10 1.38
C THR A 45 -0.13 0.46 0.16
N PHE A 46 -0.42 -0.83 0.23
CA PHE A 46 -1.01 -1.62 -0.85
C PHE A 46 -2.51 -1.82 -0.64
N ASP A 47 -3.32 -1.62 -1.70
CA ASP A 47 -4.72 -2.03 -1.72
C ASP A 47 -4.81 -3.52 -2.07
N ALA A 48 -5.23 -4.31 -1.08
CA ALA A 48 -5.27 -5.77 -1.18
C ALA A 48 -6.62 -6.32 -1.68
N ARG A 49 -7.62 -5.45 -1.94
CA ARG A 49 -8.92 -5.90 -2.46
C ARG A 49 -8.88 -6.34 -3.90
N THR A 50 -7.95 -5.80 -4.68
CA THR A 50 -7.88 -6.02 -6.13
C THR A 50 -6.47 -6.42 -6.52
N GLN A 51 -6.32 -7.67 -6.94
CA GLN A 51 -5.05 -8.20 -7.43
C GLN A 51 -5.12 -8.33 -8.96
N HIS A 52 -4.26 -7.60 -9.67
CA HIS A 52 -4.07 -7.80 -11.11
C HIS A 52 -3.18 -9.05 -11.32
N PRO A 53 -3.50 -9.96 -12.27
CA PRO A 53 -2.75 -11.20 -12.47
C PRO A 53 -1.23 -11.01 -12.68
N GLN A 54 -0.85 -10.03 -13.51
CA GLN A 54 0.57 -9.71 -13.80
C GLN A 54 1.16 -8.59 -12.92
N LYS A 55 0.41 -7.49 -12.72
CA LYS A 55 0.91 -6.29 -12.00
C LYS A 55 0.80 -6.39 -10.47
N GLY A 56 0.06 -7.35 -9.93
CA GLY A 56 -0.13 -7.49 -8.49
C GLY A 56 -1.07 -6.44 -7.90
N PHE A 57 -0.73 -5.94 -6.72
CA PHE A 57 -1.53 -4.95 -5.99
C PHE A 57 -1.10 -3.52 -6.30
N SER A 58 -2.08 -2.62 -6.37
CA SER A 58 -1.82 -1.18 -6.45
C SER A 58 -1.29 -0.66 -5.12
N SER A 59 -0.33 0.27 -5.17
CA SER A 59 0.25 0.87 -3.97
C SER A 59 0.46 2.37 -4.08
N VAL A 60 0.44 3.05 -2.94
CA VAL A 60 1.01 4.38 -2.77
C VAL A 60 2.28 4.28 -1.94
N THR A 61 3.28 5.08 -2.30
CA THR A 61 4.56 5.14 -1.59
C THR A 61 4.67 6.51 -0.96
N GLU A 62 4.96 6.54 0.33
CA GLU A 62 5.15 7.78 1.09
C GLU A 62 6.52 7.81 1.72
N ARG A 63 7.03 9.03 1.93
CA ARG A 63 8.27 9.27 2.65
C ARG A 63 8.00 10.07 3.92
N VAL A 64 8.57 9.58 5.00
CA VAL A 64 8.58 10.23 6.30
C VAL A 64 9.59 11.38 6.28
N SER A 65 9.25 12.50 6.90
CA SER A 65 10.05 13.72 6.89
C SER A 65 11.41 13.60 7.61
N ALA A 66 11.55 12.67 8.55
CA ALA A 66 12.75 12.55 9.40
C ALA A 66 13.97 11.89 8.73
N GLY A 67 13.86 11.38 7.50
CA GLY A 67 14.98 10.73 6.79
C GLY A 67 15.49 9.43 7.42
N SER A 68 14.89 8.98 8.52
CA SER A 68 15.27 7.79 9.28
C SER A 68 14.53 6.52 8.80
N THR A 69 15.02 5.34 9.17
CA THR A 69 14.37 4.06 8.82
C THR A 69 12.96 3.96 9.41
N VAL A 70 12.01 3.43 8.65
CA VAL A 70 10.64 3.14 9.12
C VAL A 70 10.63 1.74 9.70
N TRP A 71 10.55 1.61 11.02
CA TRP A 71 10.69 0.33 11.72
C TRP A 71 9.38 -0.43 11.86
N GLY A 72 8.26 0.26 11.93
CA GLY A 72 7.00 -0.39 12.27
C GLY A 72 5.78 0.43 11.91
N VAL A 73 4.68 -0.29 11.77
CA VAL A 73 3.34 0.24 11.52
C VAL A 73 2.37 -0.40 12.52
N SER A 74 1.49 0.42 13.10
CA SER A 74 0.40 -0.06 13.95
C SER A 74 -0.91 0.59 13.51
N HIS A 75 -1.84 -0.22 13.02
CA HIS A 75 -3.19 0.26 12.69
C HIS A 75 -4.01 0.45 13.97
N LEU A 76 -4.85 1.49 14.00
CA LEU A 76 -5.75 1.74 15.11
C LEU A 76 -6.88 0.69 15.10
N PRO A 77 -7.06 -0.12 16.16
CA PRO A 77 -8.07 -1.18 16.16
C PRO A 77 -9.50 -0.66 15.94
N GLN A 78 -9.81 0.52 16.48
CA GLN A 78 -11.11 1.20 16.36
C GLN A 78 -11.34 1.76 14.96
N ASN A 79 -10.28 2.19 14.26
CA ASN A 79 -10.39 2.71 12.91
C ASN A 79 -9.22 2.23 12.04
N ARG A 80 -9.48 1.22 11.23
CA ARG A 80 -8.49 0.61 10.32
C ARG A 80 -7.86 1.58 9.33
N GLU A 81 -8.45 2.75 9.08
CA GLU A 81 -7.90 3.76 8.16
C GLU A 81 -6.79 4.58 8.80
N VAL A 82 -6.74 4.61 10.13
CA VAL A 82 -5.74 5.35 10.91
C VAL A 82 -4.62 4.39 11.30
N MET A 83 -3.38 4.82 11.12
CA MET A 83 -2.20 4.04 11.46
C MET A 83 -1.09 4.94 12.00
N MET A 84 -0.29 4.40 12.91
CA MET A 84 0.92 5.01 13.41
C MET A 84 2.13 4.38 12.71
N ILE A 85 3.06 5.22 12.29
CA ILE A 85 4.36 4.83 11.75
C ILE A 85 5.44 5.20 12.77
N SER A 86 6.34 4.25 13.05
CA SER A 86 7.49 4.43 13.95
C SER A 86 8.78 4.58 13.16
N SER A 87 9.46 5.71 13.39
CA SER A 87 10.68 6.10 12.68
C SER A 87 11.91 5.89 13.57
N GLY A 88 13.07 5.70 12.94
CA GLY A 88 14.33 5.35 13.63
C GLY A 88 14.94 6.47 14.47
N ASP A 89 14.47 7.70 14.29
CA ASP A 89 14.81 8.88 15.09
C ASP A 89 13.93 9.00 16.36
N GLY A 90 13.01 8.06 16.58
CA GLY A 90 12.07 8.07 17.70
C GLY A 90 10.78 8.84 17.43
N THR A 91 10.65 9.49 16.26
CA THR A 91 9.41 10.18 15.88
C THR A 91 8.32 9.18 15.52
N LEU A 92 7.09 9.51 15.92
CA LEU A 92 5.88 8.78 15.56
C LEU A 92 5.01 9.64 14.64
N HIS A 93 4.57 9.05 13.53
CA HIS A 93 3.77 9.74 12.51
C HIS A 93 2.39 9.11 12.39
N LEU A 94 1.35 9.92 12.57
CA LEU A 94 -0.03 9.51 12.40
C LEU A 94 -0.46 9.71 10.94
N TYR A 95 -1.01 8.66 10.34
CA TYR A 95 -1.48 8.68 8.95
C TYR A 95 -2.93 8.17 8.87
N LYS A 96 -3.74 8.76 7.99
CA LYS A 96 -5.11 8.30 7.69
C LYS A 96 -5.30 7.97 6.21
N TYR A 97 -5.32 6.68 5.87
CA TYR A 97 -5.48 6.24 4.48
C TYR A 97 -6.82 6.66 3.87
N HIS A 98 -6.78 7.42 2.78
CA HIS A 98 -7.94 7.79 1.99
C HIS A 98 -8.06 6.88 0.76
N TYR A 99 -9.20 6.21 0.64
CA TYR A 99 -9.47 5.35 -0.51
C TYR A 99 -9.66 6.19 -1.79
N PRO A 100 -9.22 5.69 -2.95
CA PRO A 100 -9.59 6.28 -4.23
C PRO A 100 -11.09 6.06 -4.49
N ASP A 101 -11.70 6.96 -5.27
CA ASP A 101 -13.12 6.88 -5.65
C ASP A 101 -13.47 5.55 -6.33
N GLN A 102 -12.50 4.96 -7.04
CA GLN A 102 -12.65 3.67 -7.71
C GLN A 102 -11.40 2.81 -7.52
N ARG A 103 -11.61 1.54 -7.14
CA ARG A 103 -10.55 0.52 -7.00
C ARG A 103 -10.40 -0.39 -8.24
N LYS A 104 -11.30 -0.26 -9.21
CA LYS A 104 -11.27 -1.00 -10.47
C LYS A 104 -11.61 -0.04 -11.60
N ILE A 105 -10.78 -0.04 -12.64
CA ILE A 105 -11.11 0.63 -13.89
C ILE A 105 -12.19 -0.22 -14.58
N LYS A 106 -13.35 0.38 -14.89
CA LYS A 106 -14.31 -0.24 -15.81
C LYS A 106 -13.73 -0.17 -17.21
N VAL A 107 -13.26 -1.29 -17.74
CA VAL A 107 -12.87 -1.36 -19.15
C VAL A 107 -14.15 -1.42 -19.97
N GLY A 108 -14.60 -0.26 -20.47
CA GLY A 108 -15.61 -0.21 -21.51
C GLY A 108 -14.96 -0.56 -22.85
N TRP A 109 -15.63 -1.39 -23.65
CA TRP A 109 -15.18 -1.84 -24.98
C TRP A 109 -14.85 -0.69 -25.97
N LEU A 110 -15.21 0.55 -25.65
CA LEU A 110 -14.94 1.75 -26.45
C LEU A 110 -13.57 2.41 -26.18
N ALA A 111 -12.86 2.07 -25.11
CA ALA A 111 -11.60 2.72 -24.75
C ALA A 111 -10.36 2.19 -25.51
N ALA A 112 -10.53 1.15 -26.34
CA ALA A 112 -9.41 0.52 -27.07
C ALA A 112 -8.97 1.29 -28.33
N TRP A 113 -9.65 2.37 -28.71
CA TRP A 113 -9.40 3.10 -29.96
C TRP A 113 -8.90 4.54 -29.82
N GLN A 114 -8.62 5.02 -28.60
CA GLN A 114 -7.99 6.32 -28.42
C GLN A 114 -6.56 6.17 -27.91
N GLY A 115 -5.65 6.15 -28.88
CA GLY A 115 -4.43 6.96 -28.84
C GLY A 115 -3.37 6.60 -27.80
N GLN A 116 -2.24 6.14 -28.30
CA GLN A 116 -0.94 6.21 -27.62
C GLN A 116 -0.76 7.58 -26.94
N GLY A 117 -0.50 7.56 -25.64
CA GLY A 117 -0.19 8.74 -24.85
C GLY A 117 0.09 8.34 -23.40
N HIS A 118 1.36 8.37 -23.02
CA HIS A 118 1.81 8.23 -21.64
C HIS A 118 0.93 9.05 -20.67
N ALA A 119 0.21 8.37 -19.78
CA ALA A 119 -0.39 9.01 -18.62
C ALA A 119 -0.32 8.06 -17.42
N SER A 120 0.69 8.27 -16.59
CA SER A 120 0.80 7.72 -15.25
C SER A 120 -0.35 8.25 -14.39
N ALA A 121 -1.42 7.47 -14.24
CA ALA A 121 -2.46 7.76 -13.26
C ALA A 121 -1.98 7.34 -11.85
N LEU A 122 -1.05 8.12 -11.29
CA LEU A 122 -0.81 8.19 -9.86
C LEU A 122 -1.90 9.08 -9.27
N ALA A 123 -3.02 8.47 -8.84
CA ALA A 123 -3.92 9.13 -7.91
C ALA A 123 -3.15 9.32 -6.60
N ARG A 124 -2.56 10.52 -6.42
CA ARG A 124 -2.00 10.96 -5.14
C ARG A 124 -3.17 11.15 -4.17
N GLY A 125 -3.55 10.08 -3.49
CA GLY A 125 -4.34 10.19 -2.26
C GLY A 125 -3.52 10.99 -1.27
N ARG A 126 -3.89 12.26 -1.06
CA ARG A 126 -3.22 13.15 -0.12
C ARG A 126 -3.54 12.66 1.28
N LEU A 127 -2.56 12.06 1.94
CA LEU A 127 -2.58 11.87 3.38
C LEU A 127 -2.38 13.26 4.01
N GLN A 128 -3.40 13.79 4.68
CA GLN A 128 -3.24 14.95 5.55
C GLN A 128 -2.53 14.48 6.82
N ALA A 129 -1.44 15.19 7.18
CA ALA A 129 -0.73 15.05 8.44
C ALA A 129 -1.54 15.64 9.60
#